data_AF-A0A3D3Z7N2-F1
#
_entry.id   AF-A0A3D3Z7N2-F1
#
_cell.length_a   1.000
_cell.length_b   1.000
_cell.length_c   1.000
_cell.angle_alpha   90.00
_cell.angle_beta   90.00
_cell.angle_gamma   90.00
#
_symmetry.space_group_name_H-M   'P 1'
#
loop_
_entity.id
_entity.type
_entity.pdbx_description
1 polymer ?
#
loop_
_entity_poly.entity_id
_entity_poly.type
_entity_poly.pdbx_seq_one_letter_code
_entity_poly.pdbx_strand_id
1 'polypeptide(L)'
;MEVFVYQPTSDQLRLSDEPVRQLNVDTCVHAIGASAGVTSIPFAILVNRSAGSFRFFGLARLKAAMRRAGLGQEVPLVFCTGSELHDRALELVHRGVQTLGVLGGDGSARTVALALRGLDVPILPLPGGTLNRLCHRVHGHADLGRTLRGLASAKPVWLSGGLANEHVFLVASGFGPWMAFHTMRETIRRHGLWAGLGALKTLRHDLFAGKLRLSANSQACDIVIAAPGRVDEAFGLGAKEIDFPETRLETGQARLSGLGKLLWLAMAVLFRRWRKLSFTETQISERMSVSCGGDEIIGLVDGEKLQFGDHLVLRALPRAALVLSTKRS
;
A
#
# COMPACT_ATOMS: atom_id res chain seq x y z
N MET A 1 12.23 15.54 -12.49
CA MET A 1 11.53 14.29 -12.13
C MET A 1 10.51 14.68 -11.08
N GLU A 2 9.35 15.17 -11.53
CA GLU A 2 8.27 15.57 -10.63
C GLU A 2 7.54 14.32 -10.16
N VAL A 3 7.55 14.10 -8.86
CA VAL A 3 6.69 13.12 -8.22
C VAL A 3 5.29 13.70 -8.28
N PHE A 4 4.37 13.05 -9.02
CA PHE A 4 2.96 13.43 -9.02
C PHE A 4 2.40 13.22 -7.61
N VAL A 5 2.34 14.31 -6.85
CA VAL A 5 1.67 14.36 -5.54
C VAL A 5 0.18 14.46 -5.82
N TYR A 6 -0.52 13.33 -5.73
CA TYR A 6 -1.98 13.33 -5.73
C TYR A 6 -2.47 14.01 -4.45
N GLN A 7 -3.06 15.20 -4.60
CA GLN A 7 -3.77 15.90 -3.54
C GLN A 7 -5.28 15.63 -3.69
N PRO A 8 -5.92 14.89 -2.78
CA PRO A 8 -7.36 14.68 -2.85
C PRO A 8 -8.11 16.01 -2.65
N THR A 9 -9.09 16.28 -3.50
CA THR A 9 -9.95 17.46 -3.35
C THR A 9 -10.92 17.29 -2.18
N SER A 10 -11.44 18.39 -1.63
CA SER A 10 -12.42 18.36 -0.53
C SER A 10 -13.69 17.56 -0.86
N ASP A 11 -14.07 17.48 -2.14
CA ASP A 11 -15.19 16.66 -2.60
C ASP A 11 -14.86 15.17 -2.69
N GLN A 12 -13.61 14.79 -3.02
CA GLN A 12 -13.15 13.40 -2.88
C GLN A 12 -13.01 12.96 -1.42
N LEU A 13 -13.04 13.89 -0.46
CA LEU A 13 -13.18 13.59 0.97
C LEU A 13 -14.65 13.53 1.41
N ARG A 14 -15.60 13.99 0.58
CA ARG A 14 -17.04 13.90 0.85
C ARG A 14 -17.59 12.57 0.35
N LEU A 15 -18.42 11.99 1.19
CA LEU A 15 -18.99 10.65 1.09
C LEU A 15 -20.14 10.64 0.08
N SER A 16 -20.23 9.60 -0.77
CA SER A 16 -21.53 9.14 -1.28
C SER A 16 -22.03 8.01 -0.38
N ASP A 17 -23.26 8.14 0.11
CA ASP A 17 -23.95 7.11 0.91
C ASP A 17 -24.58 6.00 0.04
N GLU A 18 -24.34 6.03 -1.28
CA GLU A 18 -24.87 5.00 -2.16
C GLU A 18 -24.19 3.64 -1.91
N PRO A 19 -24.96 2.54 -1.87
CA PRO A 19 -24.39 1.20 -1.77
C PRO A 19 -23.52 0.92 -3.00
N VAL A 20 -22.32 0.38 -2.77
CA VAL A 20 -21.44 -0.10 -3.86
C VAL A 20 -22.23 -1.10 -4.68
N ARG A 21 -22.52 -0.76 -5.94
CA ARG A 21 -23.18 -1.69 -6.86
C ARG A 21 -22.36 -2.99 -6.89
N GLN A 22 -23.01 -4.13 -6.68
CA GLN A 22 -22.38 -5.42 -6.95
C GLN A 22 -21.93 -5.40 -8.41
N LEU A 23 -20.62 -5.37 -8.62
CA LEU A 23 -20.06 -5.51 -9.96
C LEU A 23 -20.23 -6.97 -10.36
N ASN A 24 -20.87 -7.16 -11.50
CA ASN A 24 -21.09 -8.47 -12.07
C ASN A 24 -19.74 -9.01 -12.56
N VAL A 25 -19.13 -9.89 -11.76
CA VAL A 25 -17.87 -10.56 -12.12
C VAL A 25 -18.13 -11.82 -12.97
N ASP A 26 -19.40 -12.11 -13.27
CA ASP A 26 -19.76 -13.11 -14.26
C ASP A 26 -19.20 -12.69 -15.61
N THR A 27 -18.17 -13.40 -16.04
CA THR A 27 -17.74 -13.38 -17.43
C THR A 27 -18.77 -14.18 -18.24
N CYS A 28 -20.00 -13.66 -18.36
CA CYS A 28 -20.85 -13.96 -19.51
C CYS A 28 -20.53 -12.92 -20.57
N VAL A 29 -19.48 -13.20 -21.35
CA VAL A 29 -19.38 -12.64 -22.70
C VAL A 29 -20.56 -13.23 -23.47
N HIS A 30 -21.70 -12.54 -23.45
CA HIS A 30 -22.60 -12.68 -24.58
C HIS A 30 -21.84 -12.12 -25.78
N ALA A 31 -21.25 -13.03 -26.56
CA ALA A 31 -20.99 -12.77 -27.95
C ALA A 31 -22.31 -12.30 -28.55
N ILE A 32 -22.37 -11.07 -29.04
CA ILE A 32 -23.47 -10.66 -29.90
C ILE A 32 -22.87 -10.18 -31.21
N GLY A 33 -23.29 -10.88 -32.25
CA GLY A 33 -23.07 -10.50 -33.62
C GLY A 33 -23.65 -9.12 -33.94
N ALA A 34 -23.39 -8.72 -35.18
CA ALA A 34 -23.67 -7.41 -35.74
C ALA A 34 -25.04 -6.81 -35.38
N SER A 35 -25.07 -5.82 -34.49
CA SER A 35 -25.62 -4.48 -34.78
C SER A 35 -25.51 -3.54 -33.57
N ALA A 36 -24.76 -2.45 -33.74
CA ALA A 36 -24.86 -1.15 -33.07
C ALA A 36 -24.68 -1.03 -31.53
N GLY A 37 -23.58 -0.39 -31.10
CA GLY A 37 -23.50 0.38 -29.84
C GLY A 37 -22.30 0.06 -28.94
N VAL A 38 -21.33 0.98 -28.87
CA VAL A 38 -20.12 1.06 -28.02
C VAL A 38 -19.87 -0.11 -27.05
N THR A 39 -18.90 -0.96 -27.37
CA THR A 39 -18.48 -2.10 -26.54
C THR A 39 -17.72 -1.65 -25.30
N SER A 40 -18.33 -1.77 -24.12
CA SER A 40 -17.64 -1.64 -22.83
C SER A 40 -16.64 -2.79 -22.64
N ILE A 41 -15.40 -2.49 -22.28
CA ILE A 41 -14.41 -3.48 -21.85
C ILE A 41 -14.57 -3.66 -20.34
N PRO A 42 -15.22 -4.69 -19.79
CA PRO A 42 -15.51 -4.75 -18.36
C PRO A 42 -14.23 -4.83 -17.49
N PHE A 43 -13.15 -5.42 -18.02
CA PHE A 43 -11.91 -5.65 -17.29
C PHE A 43 -10.68 -5.49 -18.20
N ALA A 44 -9.68 -4.73 -17.72
CA ALA A 44 -8.37 -4.61 -18.36
C ALA A 44 -7.26 -4.78 -17.33
N ILE A 45 -6.05 -5.15 -17.77
CA ILE A 45 -4.87 -5.21 -16.89
C ILE A 45 -3.84 -4.18 -17.34
N LEU A 46 -3.58 -3.20 -16.48
CA LEU A 46 -2.49 -2.25 -16.60
C LEU A 46 -1.19 -2.87 -16.08
N VAL A 47 -0.15 -2.88 -16.90
CA VAL A 47 1.11 -3.55 -16.64
C VAL A 47 2.24 -2.52 -16.58
N ASN A 48 2.82 -2.34 -15.40
CA ASN A 48 3.98 -1.46 -15.24
C ASN A 48 5.27 -2.17 -15.70
N ARG A 49 5.78 -1.78 -16.88
CA ARG A 49 7.01 -2.34 -17.46
C ARG A 49 8.27 -2.00 -16.66
N SER A 50 8.26 -0.89 -15.90
CA SER A 50 9.41 -0.48 -15.10
C SER A 50 9.48 -1.16 -13.74
N ALA A 51 8.45 -1.93 -13.34
CA ALA A 51 8.45 -2.66 -12.08
C ALA A 51 9.54 -3.74 -12.05
N GLY A 52 10.32 -3.77 -10.96
CA GLY A 52 11.53 -4.58 -10.85
C GLY A 52 11.34 -6.07 -11.15
N SER A 53 10.30 -6.71 -10.62
CA SER A 53 10.05 -8.15 -10.84
C SER A 53 9.41 -8.44 -12.21
N PHE A 54 8.76 -7.46 -12.86
CA PHE A 54 8.17 -7.64 -14.19
C PHE A 54 9.24 -7.80 -15.27
N ARG A 55 10.35 -7.04 -15.16
CA ARG A 55 11.47 -7.07 -16.13
C ARG A 55 12.10 -8.45 -16.35
N PHE A 56 12.01 -9.34 -15.36
CA PHE A 56 12.68 -10.65 -15.43
C PHE A 56 11.77 -11.79 -15.87
N PHE A 57 10.49 -11.80 -15.48
CA PHE A 57 9.61 -12.97 -15.71
C PHE A 57 8.14 -12.62 -16.03
N GLY A 58 7.78 -11.34 -16.11
CA GLY A 58 6.41 -10.87 -15.89
C GLY A 58 5.38 -11.27 -16.93
N LEU A 59 5.65 -11.05 -18.22
CA LEU A 59 4.61 -11.21 -19.25
C LEU A 59 4.27 -12.68 -19.55
N ALA A 60 5.29 -13.54 -19.68
CA ALA A 60 5.06 -14.97 -19.92
C ALA A 60 4.34 -15.62 -18.73
N ARG A 61 4.73 -15.27 -17.50
CA ARG A 61 4.07 -15.73 -16.28
C ARG A 61 2.64 -15.24 -16.20
N LEU A 62 2.39 -13.97 -16.49
CA LEU A 62 1.04 -13.39 -16.53
C LEU A 62 0.17 -14.11 -17.55
N LYS A 63 0.59 -14.21 -18.81
CA LYS A 63 -0.16 -14.91 -19.87
C LYS A 63 -0.45 -16.37 -19.50
N ALA A 64 0.53 -17.07 -18.93
CA ALA A 64 0.35 -18.45 -18.50
C ALA A 64 -0.61 -18.58 -17.30
N ALA A 65 -0.61 -17.60 -16.39
CA ALA A 65 -1.54 -17.56 -15.26
C ALA A 65 -2.97 -17.24 -15.71
N MET A 66 -3.14 -16.27 -16.62
CA MET A 66 -4.42 -15.94 -17.25
C MET A 66 -5.03 -17.15 -17.94
N ARG A 67 -4.25 -17.81 -18.81
CA ARG A 67 -4.70 -19.04 -19.51
C ARG A 67 -5.15 -20.13 -18.54
N ARG A 68 -4.41 -20.36 -17.45
CA ARG A 68 -4.78 -21.35 -16.41
C ARG A 68 -6.00 -20.94 -15.59
N ALA A 69 -6.30 -19.64 -15.51
CA ALA A 69 -7.47 -19.11 -14.85
C ALA A 69 -8.71 -19.08 -15.76
N GLY A 70 -8.60 -19.55 -17.01
CA GLY A 70 -9.69 -19.44 -17.99
C GLY A 70 -9.90 -18.01 -18.51
N LEU A 71 -9.03 -17.06 -18.14
CA LEU A 71 -9.02 -15.72 -18.71
C LEU A 71 -8.40 -15.84 -20.11
N GLY A 72 -9.23 -15.78 -21.13
CA GLY A 72 -8.83 -15.89 -22.54
C GLY A 72 -7.88 -14.77 -22.98
N GLN A 73 -7.55 -14.73 -24.29
CA GLN A 73 -6.80 -13.62 -24.88
C GLN A 73 -7.57 -12.28 -24.89
N GLU A 74 -8.81 -12.29 -24.42
CA GLU A 74 -9.76 -11.19 -24.51
C GLU A 74 -9.55 -10.11 -23.45
N VAL A 75 -8.83 -10.39 -22.35
CA VAL A 75 -8.51 -9.38 -21.34
C VAL A 75 -7.38 -8.48 -21.88
N PRO A 76 -7.64 -7.18 -22.15
CA PRO A 76 -6.63 -6.31 -22.73
C PRO A 76 -5.48 -6.08 -21.74
N LEU A 77 -4.25 -6.26 -22.23
CA LEU A 77 -3.03 -5.91 -21.49
C LEU A 77 -2.53 -4.54 -21.98
N VAL A 78 -2.55 -3.56 -21.09
CA VAL A 78 -2.11 -2.19 -21.39
C VAL A 78 -0.78 -1.98 -20.72
N PHE A 79 0.27 -1.75 -21.50
CA PHE A 79 1.63 -1.59 -20.97
C PHE A 79 1.99 -0.12 -20.82
N CYS A 80 2.53 0.24 -19.66
CA CYS A 80 2.96 1.60 -19.37
C CYS A 80 4.18 1.61 -18.45
N THR A 81 4.78 2.79 -18.25
CA THR A 81 5.80 3.05 -17.25
C THR A 81 5.16 3.58 -15.96
N GLY A 82 5.94 3.60 -14.87
CA GLY A 82 5.47 4.09 -13.58
C GLY A 82 4.86 5.51 -13.60
N SER A 83 5.43 6.43 -14.39
CA SER A 83 4.93 7.80 -14.52
C SER A 83 3.62 7.91 -15.30
N GLU A 84 3.33 6.95 -16.17
CA GLU A 84 2.13 6.93 -17.01
C GLU A 84 0.93 6.23 -16.34
N LEU A 85 1.16 5.53 -15.20
CA LEU A 85 0.14 4.71 -14.55
C LEU A 85 -1.13 5.49 -14.20
N HIS A 86 -0.98 6.72 -13.71
CA HIS A 86 -2.09 7.56 -13.31
C HIS A 86 -2.99 7.90 -14.51
N ASP A 87 -2.41 8.53 -15.55
CA ASP A 87 -3.14 8.98 -16.73
C ASP A 87 -3.75 7.81 -17.50
N ARG A 88 -3.01 6.70 -17.63
CA ARG A 88 -3.51 5.50 -18.32
C ARG A 88 -4.65 4.82 -17.59
N ALA A 89 -4.65 4.83 -16.26
CA ALA A 89 -5.77 4.29 -15.49
C ALA A 89 -7.04 5.10 -15.74
N LEU A 90 -6.95 6.43 -15.68
CA LEU A 90 -8.06 7.32 -15.98
C LEU A 90 -8.53 7.16 -17.43
N GLU A 91 -7.63 7.13 -18.41
CA GLU A 91 -7.99 6.93 -19.82
C GLU A 91 -8.81 5.64 -20.02
N LEU A 92 -8.42 4.54 -19.38
CA LEU A 92 -9.12 3.27 -19.50
C LEU A 92 -10.53 3.34 -18.90
N VAL A 93 -10.68 3.97 -17.74
CA VAL A 93 -11.99 4.18 -17.12
C VAL A 93 -12.89 5.04 -18.00
N HIS A 94 -12.38 6.12 -18.58
CA HIS A 94 -13.13 6.95 -19.53
C HIS A 94 -13.56 6.18 -20.80
N ARG A 95 -12.79 5.16 -21.19
CA ARG A 95 -13.13 4.24 -22.30
C ARG A 95 -14.12 3.13 -21.89
N GLY A 96 -14.66 3.16 -20.67
CA GLY A 96 -15.67 2.23 -20.18
C GLY A 96 -15.12 1.00 -19.45
N VAL A 97 -13.85 1.04 -19.00
CA VAL A 97 -13.32 -0.01 -18.11
C VAL A 97 -13.96 0.07 -16.73
N GLN A 98 -14.59 -1.03 -16.30
CA GLN A 98 -15.32 -1.12 -15.03
C GLN A 98 -14.50 -1.76 -13.90
N THR A 99 -13.36 -2.38 -14.22
CA THR A 99 -12.41 -2.93 -13.24
C THR A 99 -11.01 -2.93 -13.84
N LEU A 100 -10.01 -2.51 -13.06
CA LEU A 100 -8.64 -2.42 -13.54
C LEU A 100 -7.70 -3.33 -12.73
N GLY A 101 -7.18 -4.37 -13.37
CA GLY A 101 -6.06 -5.13 -12.85
C GLY A 101 -4.77 -4.34 -12.93
N VAL A 102 -3.93 -4.39 -11.89
CA VAL A 102 -2.66 -3.66 -11.86
C VAL A 102 -1.53 -4.62 -11.57
N LEU A 103 -0.74 -4.95 -12.59
CA LEU A 103 0.46 -5.77 -12.43
C LEU A 103 1.68 -4.86 -12.21
N GLY A 104 2.17 -4.84 -10.97
CA GLY A 104 3.32 -4.03 -10.57
C GLY A 104 3.68 -4.23 -9.10
N GLY A 105 4.47 -3.32 -8.54
CA GLY A 105 4.75 -3.28 -7.10
C GLY A 105 3.68 -2.52 -6.32
N ASP A 106 3.85 -2.44 -5.00
CA ASP A 106 2.93 -1.72 -4.09
C ASP A 106 2.71 -0.27 -4.51
N GLY A 107 3.77 0.43 -4.94
CA GLY A 107 3.65 1.80 -5.47
C GLY A 107 2.78 1.89 -6.73
N SER A 108 2.87 0.93 -7.65
CA SER A 108 2.04 0.93 -8.87
C SER A 108 0.56 0.72 -8.56
N ALA A 109 0.27 -0.24 -7.69
CA ALA A 109 -1.09 -0.48 -7.23
C ALA A 109 -1.65 0.73 -6.46
N ARG A 110 -0.84 1.38 -5.60
CA ARG A 110 -1.23 2.62 -4.91
C ARG A 110 -1.52 3.76 -5.89
N THR A 111 -0.64 4.03 -6.86
CA THR A 111 -0.84 5.10 -7.84
C THR A 111 -2.18 4.95 -8.56
N VAL A 112 -2.50 3.74 -9.02
CA VAL A 112 -3.77 3.47 -9.71
C VAL A 112 -4.96 3.53 -8.74
N ALA A 113 -4.84 2.99 -7.53
CA ALA A 113 -5.88 3.06 -6.50
C ALA A 113 -6.30 4.51 -6.20
N LEU A 114 -5.32 5.40 -6.06
CA LEU A 114 -5.56 6.82 -5.79
C LEU A 114 -6.09 7.55 -7.01
N ALA A 115 -5.64 7.21 -8.22
CA ALA A 115 -6.18 7.77 -9.46
C ALA A 115 -7.68 7.49 -9.61
N LEU A 116 -8.13 6.29 -9.25
CA LEU A 116 -9.52 5.86 -9.37
C LEU A 116 -10.38 6.18 -8.14
N ARG A 117 -9.81 6.84 -7.13
CA ARG A 117 -10.52 7.17 -5.89
C ARG A 117 -11.68 8.14 -6.19
N GLY A 118 -12.89 7.71 -5.86
CA GLY A 118 -14.12 8.45 -6.11
C GLY A 118 -14.80 8.16 -7.45
N LEU A 119 -14.27 7.22 -8.26
CA LEU A 119 -14.86 6.81 -9.54
C LEU A 119 -15.66 5.50 -9.47
N ASP A 120 -15.82 4.92 -8.28
CA ASP A 120 -16.48 3.61 -8.06
C ASP A 120 -15.96 2.45 -8.94
N VAL A 121 -14.73 2.57 -9.45
CA VAL A 121 -14.04 1.53 -10.21
C VAL A 121 -13.06 0.79 -9.31
N PRO A 122 -13.28 -0.50 -8.99
CA PRO A 122 -12.33 -1.27 -8.19
C PRO A 122 -11.04 -1.54 -8.95
N ILE A 123 -9.94 -1.55 -8.20
CA ILE A 123 -8.67 -2.08 -8.70
C ILE A 123 -8.44 -3.52 -8.21
N LEU A 124 -7.81 -4.33 -9.05
CA LEU A 124 -7.32 -5.66 -8.70
C LEU A 124 -5.77 -5.61 -8.63
N PRO A 125 -5.16 -5.45 -7.44
CA PRO A 125 -3.71 -5.43 -7.32
C PRO A 125 -3.13 -6.84 -7.56
N LEU A 126 -2.34 -6.98 -8.62
CA LEU A 126 -1.69 -8.24 -8.98
C LEU A 126 -0.23 -8.25 -8.54
N PRO A 127 0.26 -9.36 -7.92
CA PRO A 127 1.61 -9.40 -7.38
C PRO A 127 2.65 -9.36 -8.51
N GLY A 128 3.33 -8.21 -8.63
CA GLY A 128 4.38 -7.95 -9.61
C GLY A 128 5.60 -7.21 -9.05
N GLY A 129 5.66 -7.01 -7.73
CA GLY A 129 6.77 -6.39 -7.01
C GLY A 129 7.48 -7.35 -6.06
N THR A 130 8.36 -6.80 -5.21
CA THR A 130 9.19 -7.58 -4.28
C THR A 130 8.46 -7.96 -3.00
N LEU A 131 7.65 -7.05 -2.44
CA LEU A 131 6.98 -7.25 -1.15
C LEU A 131 5.47 -7.49 -1.27
N ASN A 132 4.82 -6.92 -2.29
CA ASN A 132 3.40 -7.12 -2.60
C ASN A 132 2.48 -6.97 -1.37
N ARG A 133 2.79 -6.03 -0.47
CA ARG A 133 2.05 -5.85 0.79
C ARG A 133 0.59 -5.49 0.55
N LEU A 134 0.31 -4.63 -0.43
CA LEU A 134 -1.07 -4.27 -0.77
C LEU A 134 -1.81 -5.47 -1.37
N CYS A 135 -1.14 -6.28 -2.21
CA CYS A 135 -1.73 -7.52 -2.71
C CYS A 135 -2.03 -8.47 -1.54
N HIS A 136 -1.13 -8.57 -0.55
CA HIS A 136 -1.35 -9.40 0.64
C HIS A 136 -2.49 -8.90 1.51
N ARG A 137 -2.63 -7.59 1.67
CA ARG A 137 -3.77 -6.98 2.36
C ARG A 137 -5.09 -7.32 1.66
N VAL A 138 -5.14 -7.24 0.33
CA VAL A 138 -6.35 -7.44 -0.48
C VAL A 138 -6.70 -8.91 -0.70
N HIS A 139 -5.71 -9.78 -0.94
CA HIS A 139 -5.90 -11.18 -1.37
C HIS A 139 -5.40 -12.22 -0.36
N GLY A 140 -4.75 -11.78 0.72
CA GLY A 140 -3.94 -12.66 1.56
C GLY A 140 -2.66 -13.10 0.84
N HIS A 141 -2.04 -14.19 1.27
CA HIS A 141 -0.82 -14.72 0.66
C HIS A 141 -1.05 -15.47 -0.66
N ALA A 142 -2.06 -15.06 -1.45
CA ALA A 142 -2.33 -15.63 -2.76
C ALA A 142 -1.26 -15.21 -3.78
N ASP A 143 -0.78 -16.18 -4.56
CA ASP A 143 0.04 -15.90 -5.73
C ASP A 143 -0.80 -15.42 -6.92
N LEU A 144 -0.13 -14.91 -7.97
CA LEU A 144 -0.78 -14.42 -9.19
C LEU A 144 -1.81 -15.39 -9.77
N GLY A 145 -1.49 -16.69 -9.81
CA GLY A 145 -2.38 -17.69 -10.39
C GLY A 145 -3.60 -17.95 -9.51
N ARG A 146 -3.42 -17.97 -8.19
CA ARG A 146 -4.51 -18.10 -7.22
C ARG A 146 -5.41 -16.87 -7.22
N THR A 147 -4.84 -15.66 -7.29
CA THR A 147 -5.60 -14.42 -7.42
C THR A 147 -6.46 -14.44 -8.68
N LEU A 148 -5.89 -14.75 -9.85
CA LEU A 148 -6.64 -14.78 -11.11
C LEU A 148 -7.73 -15.88 -11.14
N ARG A 149 -7.45 -17.08 -10.61
CA ARG A 149 -8.48 -18.14 -10.49
C ARG A 149 -9.61 -17.78 -9.52
N GLY A 150 -9.34 -16.91 -8.55
CA GLY A 150 -10.32 -16.44 -7.58
C GLY A 150 -11.24 -15.33 -8.11
N LEU A 151 -11.06 -14.87 -9.36
CA LEU A 151 -11.81 -13.75 -9.90
C LEU A 151 -13.31 -14.01 -9.99
N ALA A 152 -13.73 -15.22 -10.36
CA ALA A 152 -15.15 -15.57 -10.46
C ALA A 152 -15.91 -15.39 -9.13
N SER A 153 -15.22 -15.48 -7.99
CA SER A 153 -15.78 -15.27 -6.65
C SER A 153 -15.38 -13.93 -6.03
N ALA A 154 -14.72 -13.06 -6.79
CA ALA A 154 -14.18 -11.83 -6.26
C ALA A 154 -15.29 -10.82 -5.95
N LYS A 155 -15.07 -10.00 -4.94
CA LYS A 155 -16.05 -9.00 -4.50
C LYS A 155 -15.40 -7.62 -4.36
N PRO A 156 -16.08 -6.55 -4.77
CA PRO A 156 -15.62 -5.20 -4.48
C PRO A 156 -15.69 -4.98 -2.96
N VAL A 157 -14.60 -4.47 -2.40
CA VAL A 157 -14.44 -4.17 -0.97
C VAL A 157 -13.81 -2.80 -0.86
N TRP A 158 -14.33 -1.96 0.03
CA TRP A 158 -13.66 -0.72 0.38
C TRP A 158 -12.49 -1.03 1.29
N LEU A 159 -11.29 -0.66 0.85
CA LEU A 159 -10.10 -0.75 1.67
C LEU A 159 -9.95 0.52 2.49
N SER A 160 -9.83 0.34 3.81
CA SER A 160 -9.36 1.40 4.69
C SER A 160 -7.90 1.75 4.48
N GLY A 161 -7.60 3.01 4.68
CA GLY A 161 -6.28 3.59 4.62
C GLY A 161 -6.07 4.58 5.76
N GLY A 162 -5.02 5.38 5.64
CA GLY A 162 -4.85 6.56 6.44
C GLY A 162 -4.33 7.73 5.62
N LEU A 163 -4.34 8.89 6.26
CA LEU A 163 -3.81 10.14 5.76
C LEU A 163 -2.65 10.56 6.64
N ALA A 164 -1.52 10.88 6.03
CA ALA A 164 -0.42 11.63 6.62
C ALA A 164 -0.48 13.04 6.04
N ASN A 165 -1.05 13.99 6.78
CA ASN A 165 -1.56 15.26 6.26
C ASN A 165 -2.53 15.03 5.08
N GLU A 166 -2.11 15.36 3.85
CA GLU A 166 -2.81 15.16 2.58
C GLU A 166 -2.46 13.83 1.89
N HIS A 167 -1.41 13.14 2.33
CA HIS A 167 -0.90 11.96 1.65
C HIS A 167 -1.60 10.68 2.11
N VAL A 168 -2.30 10.01 1.20
CA VAL A 168 -2.98 8.74 1.46
C VAL A 168 -1.97 7.58 1.53
N PHE A 169 -2.11 6.71 2.54
CA PHE A 169 -1.48 5.39 2.59
C PHE A 169 -2.53 4.28 2.72
N LEU A 170 -2.26 3.14 2.10
CA LEU A 170 -3.10 1.94 2.07
C LEU A 170 -2.50 0.81 2.92
N VAL A 171 -1.20 0.84 3.19
CA VAL A 171 -0.50 -0.18 3.98
C VAL A 171 -0.01 0.40 5.30
N ALA A 172 0.95 1.30 5.26
CA ALA A 172 1.52 1.91 6.46
C ALA A 172 2.30 3.18 6.14
N SER A 173 2.42 4.06 7.13
CA SER A 173 3.34 5.19 7.13
C SER A 173 4.29 5.13 8.33
N GLY A 174 5.54 5.52 8.15
CA GLY A 174 6.55 5.54 9.21
C GLY A 174 7.31 6.86 9.23
N PHE A 175 7.50 7.44 10.41
CA PHE A 175 8.17 8.73 10.65
C PHE A 175 9.35 8.59 11.61
N GLY A 176 10.38 9.41 11.40
CA GLY A 176 11.67 9.31 12.09
C GLY A 176 12.77 8.75 11.17
N PRO A 177 13.84 8.13 11.71
CA PRO A 177 15.00 7.71 10.92
C PRO A 177 14.75 6.50 10.00
N TRP A 178 13.59 6.37 9.36
CA TRP A 178 13.25 5.25 8.47
C TRP A 178 14.17 5.13 7.25
N MET A 179 14.76 6.23 6.80
CA MET A 179 15.75 6.23 5.73
C MET A 179 17.02 5.46 6.12
N ALA A 180 17.40 5.48 7.40
CA ALA A 180 18.48 4.65 7.92
C ALA A 180 18.17 3.16 7.72
N PHE A 181 16.94 2.74 8.06
CA PHE A 181 16.51 1.35 7.89
C PHE A 181 16.40 0.94 6.44
N HIS A 182 15.88 1.83 5.59
CA HIS A 182 15.81 1.57 4.17
C HIS A 182 17.21 1.36 3.57
N THR A 183 18.15 2.25 3.90
CA THR A 183 19.54 2.17 3.45
C THR A 183 20.23 0.91 3.96
N MET A 184 20.09 0.59 5.26
CA MET A 184 20.57 -0.65 5.85
C MET A 184 20.05 -1.86 5.08
N ARG A 185 18.73 -1.96 4.87
CA ARG A 185 18.10 -3.10 4.20
C ARG A 185 18.62 -3.27 2.77
N GLU A 186 18.79 -2.17 2.04
CA GLU A 186 19.30 -2.21 0.68
C GLU A 186 20.79 -2.61 0.64
N THR A 187 21.60 -2.15 1.59
CA THR A 187 22.99 -2.58 1.75
C THR A 187 23.10 -4.05 2.10
N ILE A 188 22.24 -4.57 3.00
CA ILE A 188 22.18 -6.01 3.30
C ILE A 188 21.89 -6.81 2.03
N ARG A 189 20.92 -6.34 1.23
CA ARG A 189 20.52 -7.02 -0.01
C ARG A 189 21.64 -7.07 -1.05
N ARG A 190 22.45 -6.02 -1.15
CA ARG A 190 23.52 -5.91 -2.17
C ARG A 190 24.87 -6.45 -1.71
N HIS A 191 25.20 -6.28 -0.44
CA HIS A 191 26.56 -6.47 0.09
C HIS A 191 26.60 -7.36 1.34
N GLY A 192 25.48 -7.96 1.74
CA GLY A 192 25.39 -8.87 2.88
C GLY A 192 25.21 -8.19 4.24
N LEU A 193 24.87 -9.00 5.24
CA LEU A 193 24.50 -8.56 6.60
C LEU A 193 25.57 -7.68 7.25
N TRP A 194 26.85 -8.06 7.15
CA TRP A 194 27.96 -7.33 7.77
C TRP A 194 28.14 -5.92 7.19
N ALA A 195 28.00 -5.75 5.88
CA ALA A 195 28.03 -4.44 5.24
C ALA A 195 26.83 -3.57 5.64
N GLY A 196 25.65 -4.19 5.80
CA GLY A 196 24.46 -3.52 6.33
C GLY A 196 24.63 -3.02 7.77
N LEU A 197 25.23 -3.82 8.64
CA LEU A 197 25.60 -3.41 10.01
C LEU A 197 26.68 -2.32 9.99
N GLY A 198 27.61 -2.36 9.03
CA GLY A 198 28.59 -1.29 8.81
C GLY A 198 27.94 0.04 8.44
N ALA A 199 26.90 0.02 7.59
CA ALA A 199 26.11 1.21 7.24
C ALA A 199 25.31 1.78 8.43
N LEU A 200 25.19 1.03 9.53
CA LEU A 200 24.58 1.51 10.77
C LEU A 200 25.54 2.37 11.62
N LYS A 201 26.86 2.25 11.42
CA LYS A 201 27.88 3.06 12.13
C LYS A 201 27.90 4.52 11.68
N THR A 202 27.41 4.82 10.48
CA THR A 202 27.29 6.18 9.96
C THR A 202 26.01 6.88 10.41
N LEU A 203 25.17 6.22 11.21
CA LEU A 203 23.98 6.83 11.80
C LEU A 203 24.39 7.83 12.87
N ARG A 204 24.09 9.11 12.62
CA ARG A 204 24.34 10.18 13.59
C ARG A 204 23.49 9.96 14.84
N HIS A 205 24.08 10.22 16.01
CA HIS A 205 23.38 10.21 17.30
C HIS A 205 22.13 11.10 17.30
N ASP A 206 22.11 12.16 16.50
CA ASP A 206 20.99 13.09 16.35
C ASP A 206 19.69 12.43 15.82
N LEU A 207 19.80 11.26 15.18
CA LEU A 207 18.65 10.48 14.72
C LEU A 207 17.90 9.79 15.89
N PHE A 208 18.52 9.74 17.07
CA PHE A 208 18.03 9.10 18.29
C PHE A 208 17.80 10.12 19.44
N ALA A 209 17.59 11.38 19.08
CA ALA A 209 17.46 12.48 20.04
C ALA A 209 16.03 12.65 20.59
N GLY A 210 15.11 11.73 20.32
CA GLY A 210 13.72 11.80 20.78
C GLY A 210 12.97 12.98 20.18
N LYS A 211 13.21 13.25 18.88
CA LYS A 211 12.72 14.49 18.25
C LYS A 211 11.21 14.51 18.04
N LEU A 212 10.53 13.36 18.04
CA LEU A 212 9.10 13.27 17.77
C LEU A 212 8.29 13.23 19.06
N ARG A 213 7.10 13.84 19.06
CA ARG A 213 6.14 13.81 20.16
C ARG A 213 4.75 13.57 19.63
N LEU A 214 3.98 12.70 20.29
CA LEU A 214 2.60 12.43 19.91
C LEU A 214 1.66 13.22 20.82
N SER A 215 0.53 13.68 20.29
CA SER A 215 -0.45 14.44 21.09
C SER A 215 -1.07 13.62 22.23
N ALA A 216 -1.18 12.31 22.05
CA ALA A 216 -1.75 11.41 23.06
C ALA A 216 -0.73 11.02 24.16
N ASN A 217 0.56 11.10 23.87
CA ASN A 217 1.62 10.87 24.83
C ASN A 217 2.72 11.90 24.60
N SER A 218 2.76 12.95 25.43
CA SER A 218 3.74 14.06 25.36
C SER A 218 5.20 13.62 25.53
N GLN A 219 5.44 12.32 25.77
CA GLN A 219 6.78 11.73 25.79
C GLN A 219 7.45 11.80 24.41
N ALA A 220 8.75 12.09 24.47
CA ALA A 220 9.63 12.07 23.31
C ALA A 220 9.85 10.64 22.80
N CYS A 221 9.75 10.45 21.49
CA CYS A 221 10.02 9.22 20.78
C CYS A 221 10.88 9.49 19.53
N ASP A 222 11.43 8.42 18.97
CA ASP A 222 12.37 8.49 17.84
C ASP A 222 11.74 8.00 16.55
N ILE A 223 10.85 7.01 16.68
CA ILE A 223 10.11 6.45 15.56
C ILE A 223 8.63 6.40 15.87
N VAL A 224 7.85 6.69 14.83
CA VAL A 224 6.41 6.49 14.80
C VAL A 224 6.08 5.66 13.59
N ILE A 225 5.16 4.72 13.73
CA ILE A 225 4.55 3.99 12.63
C ILE A 225 3.05 4.01 12.77
N ALA A 226 2.34 4.25 11.68
CA ALA A 226 0.89 4.18 11.63
C ALA A 226 0.44 3.23 10.53
N ALA A 227 -0.56 2.41 10.85
CA ALA A 227 -1.19 1.49 9.90
C ALA A 227 -2.71 1.56 10.04
N PRO A 228 -3.47 1.40 8.94
CA PRO A 228 -4.91 1.20 9.03
C PRO A 228 -5.17 -0.23 9.52
N GLY A 229 -5.84 -0.37 10.65
CA GLY A 229 -5.87 -1.64 11.41
C GLY A 229 -4.61 -1.81 12.25
N ARG A 230 -4.08 -3.04 12.36
CA ARG A 230 -2.87 -3.30 13.16
C ARG A 230 -1.60 -3.15 12.34
N VAL A 231 -0.55 -2.63 12.97
CA VAL A 231 0.81 -2.51 12.40
C VAL A 231 1.35 -3.87 11.96
N ASP A 232 1.16 -4.93 12.76
CA ASP A 232 1.62 -6.27 12.39
C ASP A 232 0.98 -6.77 11.09
N GLU A 233 -0.31 -6.49 10.89
CA GLU A 233 -1.05 -6.92 9.70
C GLU A 233 -0.59 -6.18 8.45
N ALA A 234 -0.35 -4.87 8.55
CA ALA A 234 0.23 -4.08 7.46
C ALA A 234 1.61 -4.59 7.01
N PHE A 235 2.37 -5.23 7.90
CA PHE A 235 3.63 -5.89 7.58
C PHE A 235 3.52 -7.36 7.18
N GLY A 236 2.32 -7.94 7.13
CA GLY A 236 2.13 -9.38 6.89
C GLY A 236 2.58 -10.26 8.06
N LEU A 237 2.76 -9.67 9.25
CA LEU A 237 3.14 -10.31 10.50
C LEU A 237 1.94 -10.60 11.41
N GLY A 238 0.69 -10.51 10.91
CA GLY A 238 -0.54 -10.90 11.62
C GLY A 238 -0.81 -12.41 11.51
N ALA A 239 -1.31 -13.05 12.58
CA ALA A 239 -1.62 -14.50 12.61
C ALA A 239 -3.11 -14.80 12.37
N LYS A 240 -3.96 -13.77 12.42
CA LYS A 240 -5.40 -13.82 12.18
C LYS A 240 -5.78 -12.60 11.37
N GLU A 241 -6.64 -12.79 10.38
CA GLU A 241 -7.42 -11.71 9.79
C GLU A 241 -8.45 -11.31 10.84
N ILE A 242 -8.35 -10.08 11.34
CA ILE A 242 -9.36 -9.53 12.25
C ILE A 242 -10.17 -8.54 11.43
N ASP A 243 -11.47 -8.79 11.37
CA ASP A 243 -12.48 -7.83 10.94
C ASP A 243 -12.55 -6.71 11.99
N PHE A 244 -11.62 -5.75 11.91
CA PHE A 244 -11.79 -4.49 12.64
C PHE A 244 -12.76 -3.63 11.84
N PRO A 245 -13.72 -2.93 12.49
CA PRO A 245 -14.41 -1.84 11.83
C PRO A 245 -13.35 -0.83 11.36
N GLU A 246 -13.37 -0.64 10.04
CA GLU A 246 -12.28 -0.22 9.16
C GLU A 246 -11.75 1.22 9.36
N THR A 247 -12.10 1.88 10.47
CA THR A 247 -12.04 3.35 10.57
C THR A 247 -11.04 3.88 11.60
N ARG A 248 -10.05 3.08 12.03
CA ARG A 248 -9.03 3.51 13.01
C ARG A 248 -7.60 3.18 12.58
N LEU A 249 -6.66 3.99 13.07
CA LEU A 249 -5.23 3.79 12.91
C LEU A 249 -4.63 3.22 14.19
N GLU A 250 -3.87 2.14 14.08
CA GLU A 250 -2.89 1.82 15.11
C GLU A 250 -1.63 2.64 14.86
N THR A 251 -1.21 3.39 15.88
CA THR A 251 0.08 4.07 15.91
C THR A 251 0.97 3.35 16.91
N GLY A 252 2.11 2.85 16.43
CA GLY A 252 3.20 2.35 17.27
C GLY A 252 4.29 3.41 17.40
N GLN A 253 4.81 3.60 18.61
CA GLN A 253 5.95 4.46 18.86
C GLN A 253 7.06 3.71 19.58
N ALA A 254 8.30 4.13 19.39
CA ALA A 254 9.41 3.63 20.19
C ALA A 254 10.43 4.72 20.50
N ARG A 255 10.99 4.64 21.72
CA ARG A 255 12.14 5.45 22.11
C ARG A 255 13.43 4.64 21.96
N LEU A 256 14.26 5.09 21.04
CA LEU A 256 15.53 4.50 20.68
C LEU A 256 16.63 5.33 21.34
N SER A 257 17.34 4.77 22.31
CA SER A 257 18.49 5.43 22.95
C SER A 257 19.81 5.12 22.23
N GLY A 258 19.75 4.71 20.96
CA GLY A 258 20.91 4.34 20.14
C GLY A 258 20.78 3.00 19.42
N LEU A 259 21.89 2.57 18.81
CA LEU A 259 21.96 1.43 17.89
C LEU A 259 21.55 0.09 18.51
N GLY A 260 21.84 -0.13 19.79
CA GLY A 260 21.53 -1.37 20.49
C GLY A 260 20.02 -1.62 20.61
N LYS A 261 19.27 -0.64 21.12
CA LYS A 261 17.80 -0.73 21.18
C LYS A 261 17.17 -0.87 19.81
N LEU A 262 17.80 -0.24 18.82
CA LEU A 262 17.35 -0.35 17.46
C LEU A 262 17.51 -1.77 16.88
N LEU A 263 18.70 -2.36 17.00
CA LEU A 263 18.93 -3.75 16.58
C LEU A 263 18.01 -4.70 17.35
N TRP A 264 17.81 -4.45 18.64
CA TRP A 264 16.88 -5.21 19.46
C TRP A 264 15.44 -5.09 18.99
N LEU A 265 14.98 -3.89 18.64
CA LEU A 265 13.66 -3.67 18.06
C LEU A 265 13.52 -4.43 16.74
N ALA A 266 14.50 -4.34 15.84
CA ALA A 266 14.48 -5.07 14.56
C ALA A 266 14.38 -6.59 14.78
N MET A 267 15.14 -7.14 15.73
CA MET A 267 15.06 -8.55 16.12
C MET A 267 13.69 -8.90 16.73
N ALA A 268 13.16 -8.05 17.59
CA ALA A 268 11.85 -8.27 18.21
C ALA A 268 10.71 -8.23 17.18
N VAL A 269 10.81 -7.38 16.15
CA VAL A 269 9.85 -7.37 15.02
C VAL A 269 9.92 -8.70 14.26
N LEU A 270 11.12 -9.22 13.97
CA LEU A 270 11.31 -10.51 13.31
C LEU A 270 10.67 -11.67 14.10
N PHE A 271 10.82 -11.67 15.42
CA PHE A 271 10.19 -12.65 16.31
C PHE A 271 8.74 -12.32 16.70
N ARG A 272 8.14 -11.26 16.13
CA ARG A 272 6.76 -10.81 16.44
C ARG A 272 6.54 -10.51 17.93
N ARG A 273 7.61 -10.07 18.63
CA ARG A 273 7.65 -9.73 20.06
C ARG A 273 7.86 -8.25 20.34
N TRP A 274 7.90 -7.40 19.31
CA TRP A 274 8.15 -5.96 19.47
C TRP A 274 7.15 -5.26 20.41
N ARG A 275 5.91 -5.76 20.50
CA ARG A 275 4.88 -5.29 21.45
C ARG A 275 5.18 -5.57 22.92
N LYS A 276 6.10 -6.48 23.22
CA LYS A 276 6.49 -6.84 24.59
C LYS A 276 7.66 -5.99 25.10
N LEU A 277 8.17 -5.07 24.28
CA LEU A 277 9.29 -4.24 24.66
C LEU A 277 8.81 -3.09 25.54
N SER A 278 9.52 -2.84 26.64
CA SER A 278 9.16 -1.76 27.58
C SER A 278 9.34 -0.34 27.02
N PHE A 279 9.96 -0.22 25.85
CA PHE A 279 10.20 1.05 25.16
C PHE A 279 9.40 1.19 23.86
N THR A 280 8.44 0.29 23.64
CA THR A 280 7.44 0.42 22.57
C THR A 280 6.08 0.64 23.19
N GLU A 281 5.28 1.47 22.54
CA GLU A 281 3.90 1.71 22.93
C GLU A 281 3.04 1.69 21.68
N THR A 282 1.80 1.24 21.83
CA THR A 282 0.83 1.21 20.75
C THR A 282 -0.46 1.84 21.21
N GLN A 283 -1.10 2.60 20.33
CA GLN A 283 -2.38 3.22 20.59
C GLN A 283 -3.25 3.15 19.34
N ILE A 284 -4.56 3.09 19.54
CA ILE A 284 -5.54 3.10 18.45
C ILE A 284 -6.28 4.44 18.50
N SER A 285 -6.28 5.16 17.39
CA SER A 285 -6.92 6.47 17.30
C SER A 285 -7.47 6.73 15.90
N GLU A 286 -8.48 7.59 15.80
CA GLU A 286 -8.98 8.09 14.51
C GLU A 286 -8.10 9.23 13.98
N ARG A 287 -7.46 9.97 14.90
CA ARG A 287 -6.56 11.08 14.62
C ARG A 287 -5.40 11.09 15.61
N MET A 288 -4.20 11.32 15.10
CA MET A 288 -2.98 11.48 15.89
C MET A 288 -2.18 12.66 15.36
N SER A 289 -1.75 13.56 16.23
CA SER A 289 -0.84 14.63 15.83
C SER A 289 0.57 14.29 16.31
N VAL A 290 1.55 14.49 15.43
CA VAL A 290 2.97 14.27 15.68
C VAL A 290 3.67 15.60 15.43
N SER A 291 4.38 16.11 16.43
CA SER A 291 5.25 17.27 16.27
C SER A 291 6.71 16.84 16.38
N CYS A 292 7.61 17.64 15.80
CA CYS A 292 9.03 17.48 16.08
C CYS A 292 9.67 18.74 16.67
N GLY A 293 10.61 18.54 17.58
CA GLY A 293 11.43 19.61 18.15
C GLY A 293 12.67 19.96 17.31
N GLY A 294 12.69 19.60 16.03
CA GLY A 294 13.78 19.89 15.09
C GLY A 294 13.24 20.49 13.79
N ASP A 295 14.06 20.49 12.74
CA ASP A 295 13.74 21.22 11.50
C ASP A 295 12.62 20.56 10.68
N GLU A 296 12.56 19.22 10.66
CA GLU A 296 11.63 18.51 9.78
C GLU A 296 11.36 17.06 10.20
N ILE A 297 10.09 16.64 10.03
CA ILE A 297 9.62 15.27 10.05
C ILE A 297 9.76 14.69 8.65
N ILE A 298 10.65 13.71 8.52
CA ILE A 298 10.78 12.90 7.31
C ILE A 298 10.07 11.56 7.55
N GLY A 299 9.28 11.14 6.56
CA GLY A 299 8.53 9.91 6.62
C GLY A 299 8.61 9.06 5.35
N LEU A 300 8.21 7.81 5.50
CA LEU A 300 7.88 6.89 4.43
C LEU A 300 6.37 6.65 4.44
N VAL A 301 5.68 6.97 3.35
CA VAL A 301 4.25 6.70 3.17
C VAL A 301 4.11 5.62 2.11
N ASP A 302 3.70 4.41 2.50
CA ASP A 302 3.72 3.20 1.65
C ASP A 302 5.06 2.94 0.94
N GLY A 303 6.17 3.40 1.53
CA GLY A 303 7.52 3.28 0.98
C GLY A 303 7.99 4.46 0.12
N GLU A 304 7.15 5.48 -0.07
CA GLU A 304 7.52 6.75 -0.70
C GLU A 304 8.06 7.75 0.33
N LYS A 305 9.21 8.38 0.05
CA LYS A 305 9.83 9.35 0.96
C LYS A 305 9.15 10.70 0.83
N LEU A 306 8.67 11.24 1.94
CA LEU A 306 8.01 12.53 2.01
C LEU A 306 8.52 13.36 3.20
N GLN A 307 8.28 14.66 3.10
CA GLN A 307 8.67 15.70 4.04
C GLN A 307 7.41 16.39 4.57
N PHE A 308 7.34 16.62 5.89
CA PHE A 308 6.11 17.09 6.56
C PHE A 308 6.32 18.34 7.42
N GLY A 309 7.46 19.02 7.34
CA GLY A 309 7.76 20.14 8.23
C GLY A 309 7.83 19.72 9.70
N ASP A 310 7.46 20.59 10.63
CA ASP A 310 7.52 20.35 12.07
C ASP A 310 6.26 19.68 12.65
N HIS A 311 5.18 19.58 11.87
CA HIS A 311 3.89 19.05 12.30
C HIS A 311 3.26 18.10 11.27
N LEU A 312 2.81 16.95 11.76
CA LEU A 312 2.16 15.91 10.99
C LEU A 312 0.87 15.48 11.68
N VAL A 313 -0.22 15.39 10.92
CA VAL A 313 -1.49 14.86 11.38
C VAL A 313 -1.78 13.55 10.65
N LEU A 314 -1.91 12.49 11.42
CA LEU A 314 -2.35 11.18 10.97
C LEU A 314 -3.85 11.04 11.19
N ARG A 315 -4.59 10.56 10.18
CA ARG A 315 -6.03 10.31 10.27
C ARG A 315 -6.42 8.99 9.61
N ALA A 316 -7.38 8.28 10.20
CA ALA A 316 -7.98 7.13 9.55
C ALA A 316 -8.78 7.56 8.31
N LEU A 317 -8.74 6.74 7.26
CA LEU A 317 -9.49 6.95 6.03
C LEU A 317 -10.32 5.70 5.72
N PRO A 318 -11.62 5.66 6.07
CA PRO A 318 -12.47 4.47 5.96
C PRO A 318 -12.54 3.89 4.54
N ARG A 319 -12.71 4.76 3.54
CA ARG A 319 -12.85 4.39 2.12
C ARG A 319 -11.67 4.99 1.34
N ALA A 320 -10.50 4.40 1.51
CA ALA A 320 -9.28 4.90 0.88
C ALA A 320 -9.16 4.44 -0.58
N ALA A 321 -9.52 3.19 -0.87
CA ALA A 321 -9.49 2.64 -2.22
C ALA A 321 -10.57 1.56 -2.38
N LEU A 322 -11.24 1.53 -3.53
CA LEU A 322 -12.11 0.40 -3.88
C LEU A 322 -11.24 -0.70 -4.51
N VAL A 323 -11.28 -1.90 -3.95
CA VAL A 323 -10.47 -3.03 -4.42
C VAL A 323 -11.34 -4.24 -4.74
N LEU A 324 -10.93 -5.03 -5.71
CA LEU A 324 -11.55 -6.31 -6.00
C LEU A 324 -10.81 -7.41 -5.22
N SER A 325 -11.40 -7.90 -4.13
CA SER A 325 -10.79 -8.93 -3.30
C SER A 325 -11.19 -10.33 -3.76
N THR A 326 -10.20 -11.24 -3.77
CA THR A 326 -10.39 -12.67 -4.08
C THR A 326 -10.26 -13.54 -2.82
N LYS A 327 -10.28 -12.94 -1.63
CA LYS A 327 -10.25 -13.70 -0.38
C LYS A 327 -11.51 -14.55 -0.28
N ARG A 328 -11.36 -15.80 0.16
CA ARG A 328 -12.51 -16.62 0.55
C ARG A 328 -12.86 -16.22 1.98
N SER A 329 -14.08 -15.76 2.18
CA SER A 329 -14.72 -15.59 3.49
C SER A 329 -14.73 -16.89 4.27
#